data_AF-A0A963QCV1-F1
#
_entry.id   AF-A0A963QCV1-F1
#
_cell.length_a   1.000
_cell.length_b   1.000
_cell.length_c   1.000
_cell.angle_alpha   90.00
_cell.angle_beta   90.00
_cell.angle_gamma   90.00
#
_symmetry.space_group_name_H-M   'P 1'
#
loop_
_entity.id
_entity.type
_entity.pdbx_description
1 polymer ?
#
loop_
_entity_poly.entity_id
_entity_poly.type
_entity_poly.pdbx_seq_one_letter_code
_entity_poly.pdbx_strand_id
1 'polypeptide(L)'
;GNASISNASISNLTVSGVANINVANISTANVIGDLTVGGTVSVAGVANFDSDVNVGGNVNVGTIQLNSTTNRITGLAAGVDPTDAVNKSQLDAVYNELDHRIDVIERKHEKALQGVAMGFAMNAAPLNLDNGESGISGGIGTFEGEWAGAVKVQAVTEGGVGFGANVGFSEDAFGAGVGASVKF
;
A
#
# COMPACT_ATOMS: atom_id res chain seq x y z
N GLY A 1 47.33 4.48 -59.45
CA GLY A 1 46.60 5.44 -60.31
C GLY A 1 45.13 5.34 -59.98
N ASN A 2 44.40 6.44 -60.00
CA ASN A 2 43.00 6.46 -59.59
C ASN A 2 42.13 6.08 -60.79
N ALA A 3 41.20 5.14 -60.59
CA ALA A 3 40.15 4.83 -61.55
C ALA A 3 38.89 5.60 -61.14
N SER A 4 38.44 6.53 -61.97
CA SER A 4 37.15 7.20 -61.81
C SER A 4 36.14 6.51 -62.71
N ILE A 5 35.11 5.94 -62.12
CA ILE A 5 34.08 5.16 -62.81
C ILE A 5 32.74 5.83 -62.54
N SER A 6 32.15 6.46 -63.57
CA SER A 6 30.86 7.14 -63.44
C SER A 6 29.68 6.16 -63.40
N ASN A 7 29.82 4.99 -64.02
CA ASN A 7 28.87 3.89 -63.92
C ASN A 7 29.56 2.56 -64.29
N ALA A 8 29.31 1.50 -63.52
CA ALA A 8 29.77 0.14 -63.85
C ALA A 8 28.83 -0.91 -63.26
N SER A 9 28.64 -2.01 -63.99
CA SER A 9 28.01 -3.24 -63.49
C SER A 9 29.12 -4.25 -63.24
N ILE A 10 29.32 -4.63 -61.98
CA ILE A 10 30.43 -5.47 -61.54
C ILE A 10 29.84 -6.74 -60.93
N SER A 11 30.13 -7.89 -61.52
CA SER A 11 29.64 -9.18 -60.99
C SER A 11 30.36 -9.59 -59.71
N ASN A 12 31.68 -9.39 -59.64
CA ASN A 12 32.50 -9.63 -58.45
C ASN A 12 33.50 -8.48 -58.26
N LEU A 13 33.61 -7.96 -57.04
CA LEU A 13 34.64 -7.01 -56.64
C LEU A 13 35.48 -7.63 -55.52
N THR A 14 36.78 -7.84 -55.75
CA THR A 14 37.72 -8.33 -54.74
C THR A 14 38.69 -7.22 -54.38
N VAL A 15 38.72 -6.82 -53.10
CA VAL A 15 39.71 -5.88 -52.57
C VAL A 15 40.64 -6.67 -51.66
N SER A 16 41.91 -6.83 -52.07
CA SER A 16 42.92 -7.59 -51.29
C SER A 16 43.39 -6.88 -50.01
N GLY A 17 42.86 -5.69 -49.72
CA GLY A 17 43.19 -4.84 -48.59
C GLY A 17 41.96 -4.07 -48.10
N VAL A 18 42.16 -2.90 -47.49
CA VAL A 18 41.05 -2.11 -46.93
C VAL A 18 40.36 -1.27 -48.00
N ALA A 19 39.03 -1.32 -48.05
CA ALA A 19 38.21 -0.40 -48.84
C ALA A 19 37.67 0.73 -47.94
N ASN A 20 38.21 1.94 -48.11
CA ASN A 20 37.70 3.12 -47.42
C ASN A 20 36.58 3.74 -48.25
N ILE A 21 35.35 3.63 -47.77
CA ILE A 21 34.15 4.15 -48.45
C ILE A 21 33.60 5.30 -47.60
N ASN A 22 33.71 6.53 -48.11
CA ASN A 22 33.19 7.71 -47.40
C ASN A 22 31.65 7.72 -47.40
N VAL A 23 31.03 7.28 -48.51
CA VAL A 23 29.57 7.22 -48.65
C VAL A 23 29.19 5.97 -49.46
N ALA A 24 28.30 5.15 -48.91
CA ALA A 24 27.73 3.98 -49.56
C ALA A 24 26.21 4.09 -49.60
N ASN A 25 25.64 4.16 -50.81
CA ASN A 25 24.19 4.14 -51.01
C ASN A 25 23.78 2.73 -51.46
N ILE A 26 23.31 1.91 -50.52
CA ILE A 26 23.01 0.48 -50.73
C ILE A 26 21.52 0.24 -50.47
N SER A 27 20.81 -0.32 -51.45
CA SER A 27 19.38 -0.67 -51.32
C SER A 27 19.16 -1.96 -50.54
N THR A 28 20.04 -2.95 -50.71
CA THR A 28 20.02 -4.23 -49.98
C THR A 28 21.46 -4.68 -49.75
N ALA A 29 21.82 -4.95 -48.50
CA ALA A 29 23.12 -5.50 -48.14
C ALA A 29 22.95 -6.94 -47.66
N ASN A 30 23.71 -7.87 -48.23
CA ASN A 30 23.81 -9.26 -47.74
C ASN A 30 25.25 -9.50 -47.27
N VAL A 31 25.45 -9.52 -45.96
CA VAL A 31 26.77 -9.73 -45.36
C VAL A 31 26.87 -11.20 -44.96
N ILE A 32 27.75 -11.96 -45.64
CA ILE A 32 27.90 -13.42 -45.42
C ILE A 32 28.70 -13.70 -44.13
N GLY A 33 29.48 -12.74 -43.65
CA GLY A 33 30.24 -12.81 -42.39
C GLY A 33 29.84 -11.73 -41.39
N ASP A 34 30.73 -11.46 -40.42
CA ASP A 34 30.41 -10.53 -39.33
C ASP A 34 30.34 -9.08 -39.79
N LEU A 35 29.31 -8.37 -39.32
CA LEU A 35 29.26 -6.92 -39.30
C LEU A 35 29.75 -6.42 -37.94
N THR A 36 31.06 -6.15 -37.85
CA THR A 36 31.58 -5.41 -36.70
C THR A 36 31.36 -3.92 -36.92
N VAL A 37 30.56 -3.31 -36.06
CA VAL A 37 30.44 -1.85 -35.99
C VAL A 37 31.16 -1.41 -34.72
N GLY A 38 32.37 -0.86 -34.89
CA GLY A 38 33.14 -0.33 -33.76
C GLY A 38 32.52 0.93 -33.14
N GLY A 39 31.53 1.50 -33.82
CA GLY A 39 30.64 2.55 -33.31
C GLY A 39 29.20 2.05 -33.18
N THR A 40 28.24 2.94 -33.37
CA THR A 40 26.82 2.66 -33.12
C THR A 40 26.11 2.01 -34.30
N VAL A 41 25.25 1.02 -34.03
CA VAL A 41 24.26 0.48 -34.98
C VAL A 41 22.93 1.20 -34.80
N SER A 42 22.39 1.76 -35.88
CA SER A 42 21.11 2.45 -35.90
C SER A 42 20.15 1.77 -36.89
N VAL A 43 19.02 1.27 -36.39
CA VAL A 43 17.98 0.58 -37.18
C VAL A 43 16.71 1.43 -37.19
N ALA A 44 16.29 1.87 -38.39
CA ALA A 44 15.16 2.79 -38.54
C ALA A 44 13.77 2.11 -38.54
N GLY A 45 13.70 0.78 -38.65
CA GLY A 45 12.46 0.01 -38.70
C GLY A 45 12.22 -0.81 -37.44
N VAL A 46 11.26 -1.74 -37.52
CA VAL A 46 11.29 -2.85 -36.55
C VAL A 46 12.66 -3.45 -36.74
N ALA A 47 13.46 -3.29 -35.71
CA ALA A 47 14.60 -4.13 -35.54
C ALA A 47 13.99 -5.49 -35.21
N ASN A 48 13.61 -6.16 -36.30
CA ASN A 48 13.58 -7.59 -36.40
C ASN A 48 15.05 -7.93 -36.33
N PHE A 49 15.53 -7.86 -35.11
CA PHE A 49 16.57 -8.73 -34.72
C PHE A 49 15.89 -10.09 -34.86
N ASP A 50 16.12 -10.68 -36.04
CA ASP A 50 15.79 -12.06 -36.34
C ASP A 50 16.49 -12.98 -35.31
N SER A 51 17.42 -12.43 -34.53
CA SER A 51 18.12 -13.02 -33.39
C SER A 51 18.31 -12.03 -32.24
N ASP A 52 19.01 -12.43 -31.17
CA ASP A 52 19.00 -11.70 -29.90
C ASP A 52 19.73 -10.36 -29.88
N VAL A 53 19.31 -9.51 -28.93
CA VAL A 53 19.98 -8.28 -28.53
C VAL A 53 20.84 -8.57 -27.30
N ASN A 54 22.12 -8.83 -27.50
CA ASN A 54 23.06 -8.92 -26.38
C ASN A 54 23.52 -7.52 -25.98
N VAL A 55 23.12 -7.12 -24.78
CA VAL A 55 23.62 -5.92 -24.13
C VAL A 55 24.61 -6.42 -23.07
N GLY A 56 25.89 -6.07 -23.18
CA GLY A 56 26.90 -6.41 -22.16
C GLY A 56 26.68 -5.71 -20.81
N GLY A 57 25.57 -4.99 -20.68
CA GLY A 57 25.08 -4.34 -19.48
C GLY A 57 23.60 -4.69 -19.28
N ASN A 58 22.83 -3.79 -18.69
CA ASN A 58 21.45 -4.10 -18.34
C ASN A 58 20.56 -4.30 -19.56
N VAL A 59 19.80 -5.40 -19.53
CA VAL A 59 18.78 -5.77 -20.52
C VAL A 59 17.43 -5.67 -19.84
N ASN A 60 16.67 -4.66 -20.25
CA ASN A 60 15.42 -4.29 -19.61
C ASN A 60 14.22 -4.90 -20.34
N VAL A 61 13.82 -6.15 -20.03
CA VAL A 61 12.72 -6.87 -20.73
C VAL A 61 12.28 -8.17 -20.02
N GLY A 62 11.06 -8.71 -20.21
CA GLY A 62 10.62 -9.99 -19.57
C GLY A 62 9.20 -10.42 -19.98
N THR A 63 8.46 -11.16 -19.13
CA THR A 63 6.97 -11.24 -19.21
C THR A 63 6.32 -9.87 -19.06
N ILE A 64 7.14 -8.93 -18.58
CA ILE A 64 7.26 -7.55 -19.00
C ILE A 64 7.18 -7.48 -20.52
N GLN A 65 5.97 -7.74 -21.00
CA GLN A 65 5.52 -7.10 -22.19
C GLN A 65 5.41 -5.66 -21.75
N LEU A 66 6.23 -4.85 -22.38
CA LEU A 66 5.87 -3.48 -22.62
C LEU A 66 4.82 -3.59 -23.71
N ASN A 67 3.59 -3.88 -23.29
CA ASN A 67 2.51 -3.98 -24.25
C ASN A 67 2.35 -2.57 -24.84
N SER A 68 2.69 -2.43 -26.11
CA SER A 68 2.71 -1.14 -26.81
C SER A 68 1.33 -0.48 -26.84
N THR A 69 0.27 -1.26 -26.68
CA THR A 69 -1.11 -0.77 -26.69
C THR A 69 -1.55 -0.23 -25.32
N THR A 70 -1.03 -0.75 -24.22
CA THR A 70 -1.60 -0.52 -22.88
C THR A 70 -0.63 0.07 -21.86
N ASN A 71 0.65 0.26 -22.21
CA ASN A 71 1.71 0.78 -21.32
C ASN A 71 1.89 0.01 -20.02
N ARG A 72 1.27 -1.15 -19.93
CA ARG A 72 1.43 -2.01 -18.79
C ARG A 72 2.72 -2.76 -19.01
N ILE A 73 3.58 -2.66 -18.02
CA ILE A 73 4.58 -3.67 -17.71
C ILE A 73 3.77 -4.82 -17.12
N THR A 74 3.28 -5.67 -18.01
CA THR A 74 2.52 -6.83 -17.59
C THR A 74 3.46 -7.94 -17.17
N GLY A 75 2.88 -8.98 -16.57
CA GLY A 75 3.66 -10.17 -16.23
C GLY A 75 4.67 -9.97 -15.11
N LEU A 76 4.65 -8.82 -14.41
CA LEU A 76 5.45 -8.60 -13.21
C LEU A 76 4.98 -9.55 -12.10
N ALA A 77 5.86 -10.44 -11.66
CA ALA A 77 5.62 -11.34 -10.53
C ALA A 77 5.57 -10.57 -9.21
N ALA A 78 5.08 -11.23 -8.16
CA ALA A 78 5.18 -10.66 -6.83
C ALA A 78 6.65 -10.64 -6.41
N GLY A 79 7.15 -9.49 -5.95
CA GLY A 79 8.51 -9.36 -5.43
C GLY A 79 8.68 -10.16 -4.13
N VAL A 80 9.83 -10.79 -3.97
CA VAL A 80 10.17 -11.62 -2.80
C VAL A 80 11.35 -11.02 -2.05
N ASP A 81 12.38 -10.59 -2.78
CA ASP A 81 13.56 -9.95 -2.23
C ASP A 81 13.36 -8.43 -2.05
N PRO A 82 14.11 -7.78 -1.15
CA PRO A 82 14.00 -6.34 -0.93
C PRO A 82 14.28 -5.47 -2.16
N THR A 83 14.99 -6.02 -3.14
CA THR A 83 15.35 -5.33 -4.39
C THR A 83 14.38 -5.60 -5.53
N ASP A 84 13.35 -6.43 -5.30
CA ASP A 84 12.38 -6.76 -6.33
C ASP A 84 11.35 -5.66 -6.52
N ALA A 85 10.85 -5.56 -7.76
CA ALA A 85 9.68 -4.75 -8.03
C ALA A 85 8.42 -5.44 -7.47
N VAL A 86 7.53 -4.65 -6.87
CA VAL A 86 6.24 -5.13 -6.36
C VAL A 86 5.16 -5.06 -7.44
N ASN A 87 4.28 -6.06 -7.47
CA ASN A 87 3.13 -6.06 -8.38
C ASN A 87 1.84 -5.60 -7.68
N LYS A 88 0.78 -5.37 -8.46
CA LYS A 88 -0.49 -4.80 -7.97
C LYS A 88 -1.15 -5.64 -6.87
N SER A 89 -1.06 -6.97 -6.93
CA SER A 89 -1.62 -7.84 -5.89
C SER A 89 -0.97 -7.63 -4.53
N GLN A 90 0.32 -7.30 -4.48
CA GLN A 90 1.00 -7.00 -3.22
C GLN A 90 0.55 -5.65 -2.66
N LEU A 91 0.35 -4.65 -3.52
CA LEU A 91 -0.19 -3.35 -3.10
C LEU A 91 -1.64 -3.47 -2.60
N ASP A 92 -2.48 -4.23 -3.31
CA ASP A 92 -3.87 -4.48 -2.90
C ASP A 92 -3.95 -5.16 -1.53
N ALA A 93 -3.06 -6.12 -1.26
CA ALA A 93 -3.01 -6.79 0.04
C ALA A 93 -2.69 -5.80 1.18
N VAL A 94 -1.76 -4.87 0.95
CA VAL A 94 -1.45 -3.80 1.92
C VAL A 94 -2.62 -2.85 2.09
N TYR A 95 -3.27 -2.44 0.99
CA TYR A 95 -4.44 -1.56 1.05
C TYR A 95 -5.55 -2.17 1.88
N ASN A 96 -5.91 -3.43 1.61
CA ASN A 96 -6.96 -4.12 2.33
C ASN A 96 -6.63 -4.27 3.82
N GLU A 97 -5.38 -4.56 4.17
CA GLU A 97 -4.95 -4.65 5.57
C GLU A 97 -5.06 -3.29 6.29
N LEU A 98 -4.69 -2.20 5.63
CA LEU A 98 -4.78 -0.86 6.21
C LEU A 98 -6.23 -0.42 6.42
N ASP A 99 -7.11 -0.70 5.45
CA ASP A 99 -8.55 -0.41 5.53
C ASP A 99 -9.17 -1.07 6.76
N HIS A 100 -8.93 -2.39 6.94
CA HIS A 100 -9.39 -3.12 8.13
C HIS A 100 -8.84 -2.55 9.44
N ARG A 101 -7.58 -2.10 9.45
CA ARG A 101 -6.97 -1.52 10.65
C ARG A 101 -7.57 -0.14 10.98
N ILE A 102 -7.94 0.64 9.97
CA ILE A 102 -8.61 1.93 10.16
C ILE A 102 -10.00 1.70 10.75
N ASP A 103 -10.79 0.77 10.21
CA ASP A 103 -12.11 0.41 10.76
C ASP A 103 -12.02 -0.06 12.22
N VAL A 104 -10.98 -0.81 12.56
CA VAL A 104 -10.74 -1.24 13.95
C VAL A 104 -10.39 -0.06 14.85
N ILE A 105 -9.62 0.90 14.35
CA ILE A 105 -9.23 2.10 15.11
C ILE A 105 -10.44 3.02 15.31
N GLU A 106 -11.24 3.27 14.27
CA GLU A 106 -12.43 4.10 14.35
C GLU A 106 -13.42 3.56 15.39
N ARG A 107 -13.72 2.25 15.34
CA ARG A 107 -14.57 1.62 16.37
C ARG A 107 -13.97 1.67 17.78
N LYS A 108 -12.64 1.55 17.92
CA LYS A 108 -12.00 1.68 19.24
C LYS A 108 -12.05 3.11 19.75
N HIS A 109 -11.91 4.09 18.85
CA HIS A 109 -12.01 5.50 19.17
C HIS A 109 -13.42 5.83 19.65
N GLU A 110 -14.45 5.43 18.92
CA GLU A 110 -15.86 5.57 19.33
C GLU A 110 -16.09 4.94 20.71
N LYS A 111 -15.69 3.67 20.92
CA LYS A 111 -15.85 2.99 22.21
C LYS A 111 -15.13 3.69 23.36
N ALA A 112 -13.99 4.33 23.11
CA ALA A 112 -13.29 5.11 24.13
C ALA A 112 -14.09 6.37 24.50
N LEU A 113 -14.64 7.09 23.50
CA LEU A 113 -15.53 8.24 23.71
C LEU A 113 -16.81 7.82 24.46
N GLN A 114 -17.41 6.68 24.10
CA GLN A 114 -18.54 6.05 24.79
C GLN A 114 -18.21 5.79 26.26
N GLY A 115 -16.99 5.31 26.54
CA GLY A 115 -16.46 5.14 27.90
C GLY A 115 -16.44 6.43 28.71
N VAL A 116 -16.01 7.53 28.10
CA VAL A 116 -16.03 8.85 28.74
C VAL A 116 -17.45 9.33 28.98
N ALA A 117 -18.35 9.17 28.00
CA ALA A 117 -19.77 9.49 28.14
C ALA A 117 -20.45 8.69 29.26
N MET A 118 -20.13 7.39 29.40
CA MET A 118 -20.58 6.55 30.52
C MET A 118 -20.09 7.11 31.86
N GLY A 119 -18.85 7.58 31.92
CA GLY A 119 -18.31 8.27 33.09
C GLY A 119 -19.09 9.53 33.46
N PHE A 120 -19.48 10.35 32.48
CA PHE A 120 -20.35 11.50 32.71
C PHE A 120 -21.74 11.06 33.18
N ALA A 121 -22.35 10.04 32.55
CA ALA A 121 -23.65 9.50 32.93
C ALA A 121 -23.68 9.00 34.39
N MET A 122 -22.62 8.32 34.84
CA MET A 122 -22.49 7.80 36.21
C MET A 122 -22.30 8.89 37.27
N ASN A 123 -21.81 10.07 36.88
CA ASN A 123 -21.58 11.22 37.76
C ASN A 123 -22.72 12.24 37.73
N ALA A 124 -23.59 12.21 36.72
CA ALA A 124 -24.69 13.16 36.56
C ALA A 124 -25.74 13.09 37.69
N ALA A 125 -25.90 11.93 38.32
CA ALA A 125 -26.85 11.70 39.42
C ALA A 125 -26.16 11.04 40.63
N PRO A 126 -25.47 11.82 41.48
CA PRO A 126 -24.83 11.29 42.68
C PRO A 126 -25.86 10.82 43.72
N LEU A 127 -25.54 9.72 44.42
CA LEU A 127 -26.31 9.21 45.56
C LEU A 127 -25.66 9.68 46.86
N ASN A 128 -26.37 10.50 47.62
CA ASN A 128 -25.98 10.87 48.98
C ASN A 128 -26.82 10.02 49.94
N LEU A 129 -26.21 8.98 50.50
CA LEU A 129 -26.87 8.03 51.41
C LEU A 129 -26.35 8.21 52.84
N ASP A 130 -27.25 8.09 53.81
CA ASP A 130 -26.93 8.01 55.23
C ASP A 130 -26.75 6.57 55.72
N ASN A 131 -26.29 6.43 56.96
CA ASN A 131 -25.98 5.13 57.55
C ASN A 131 -27.26 4.27 57.65
N GLY A 132 -27.22 3.07 57.07
CA GLY A 132 -28.38 2.18 56.96
C GLY A 132 -29.22 2.37 55.69
N GLU A 133 -28.88 3.34 54.82
CA GLU A 133 -29.62 3.60 53.59
C GLU A 133 -29.06 2.88 52.36
N SER A 134 -29.94 2.65 51.39
CA SER A 134 -29.60 2.15 50.07
C SER A 134 -30.31 2.98 49.00
N GLY A 135 -29.69 3.12 47.84
CA GLY A 135 -30.24 3.91 46.73
C GLY A 135 -29.87 3.36 45.37
N ILE A 136 -30.65 3.77 44.38
CA ILE A 136 -30.41 3.58 42.96
C ILE A 136 -30.41 4.94 42.26
N SER A 137 -29.44 5.17 41.39
CA SER A 137 -29.42 6.34 40.50
C SER A 137 -29.13 5.93 39.07
N GLY A 138 -29.54 6.78 38.14
CA GLY A 138 -29.22 6.62 36.74
C GLY A 138 -29.01 7.97 36.10
N GLY A 139 -28.25 7.99 35.02
CA GLY A 139 -27.93 9.19 34.28
C GLY A 139 -27.69 8.90 32.81
N ILE A 140 -27.67 9.97 32.03
CA ILE A 140 -27.27 9.99 30.63
C ILE A 140 -26.13 11.00 30.48
N GLY A 141 -25.20 10.73 29.58
CA GLY A 141 -24.03 11.55 29.30
C GLY A 141 -23.73 11.58 27.81
N THR A 142 -22.99 12.60 27.38
CA THR A 142 -22.56 12.75 25.99
C THR A 142 -21.13 13.29 25.94
N PHE A 143 -20.35 12.89 24.93
CA PHE A 143 -18.99 13.36 24.70
C PHE A 143 -18.62 13.25 23.22
N GLU A 144 -18.12 14.33 22.59
CA GLU A 144 -17.67 14.35 21.18
C GLU A 144 -18.67 13.72 20.18
N GLY A 145 -19.98 13.94 20.38
CA GLY A 145 -21.06 13.43 19.52
C GLY A 145 -21.62 12.06 19.93
N GLU A 146 -20.97 11.38 20.86
CA GLU A 146 -21.39 10.09 21.39
C GLU A 146 -22.32 10.26 22.62
N TRP A 147 -23.16 9.25 22.91
CA TRP A 147 -24.05 9.24 24.07
C TRP A 147 -23.88 7.96 24.89
N ALA A 148 -24.20 8.03 26.18
CA ALA A 148 -24.24 6.86 27.04
C ALA A 148 -25.27 7.00 28.15
N GLY A 149 -25.78 5.88 28.63
CA GLY A 149 -26.56 5.77 29.85
C GLY A 149 -25.82 4.97 30.91
N ALA A 150 -26.15 5.20 32.18
CA ALA A 150 -25.62 4.40 33.27
C ALA A 150 -26.62 4.27 34.42
N VAL A 151 -26.52 3.17 35.15
CA VAL A 151 -27.28 2.88 36.37
C VAL A 151 -26.31 2.46 37.47
N LYS A 152 -26.54 2.95 38.69
CA LYS A 152 -25.73 2.70 39.88
C LYS A 152 -26.63 2.32 41.04
N VAL A 153 -26.23 1.31 41.79
CA VAL A 153 -26.83 0.94 43.07
C VAL A 153 -25.79 1.07 44.17
N GLN A 154 -26.20 1.53 45.35
CA GLN A 154 -25.31 1.72 46.49
C GLN A 154 -26.05 1.43 47.80
N ALA A 155 -25.37 0.89 48.79
CA ALA A 155 -25.86 0.72 50.15
C ALA A 155 -24.79 1.11 51.17
N VAL A 156 -25.19 1.69 52.30
CA VAL A 156 -24.31 2.09 53.40
C VAL A 156 -24.75 1.38 54.67
N THR A 157 -23.82 0.69 55.33
CA THR A 157 -24.06 0.03 56.61
C THR A 157 -24.29 1.06 57.72
N GLU A 158 -24.92 0.65 58.82
CA GLU A 158 -25.08 1.53 60.00
C GLU A 158 -23.74 2.03 60.56
N GLY A 159 -22.66 1.27 60.35
CA GLY A 159 -21.30 1.62 60.73
C GLY A 159 -20.57 2.57 59.76
N GLY A 160 -21.25 3.11 58.73
CA GLY A 160 -20.68 4.09 57.80
C GLY A 160 -19.86 3.52 56.64
N VAL A 161 -19.80 2.19 56.48
CA VAL A 161 -19.16 1.54 55.33
C VAL A 161 -20.15 1.44 54.17
N GLY A 162 -19.82 2.01 53.01
CA GLY A 162 -20.60 1.97 51.79
C GLY A 162 -20.07 0.99 50.74
N PHE A 163 -20.97 0.38 49.99
CA PHE A 163 -20.67 -0.48 48.85
C PHE A 163 -21.56 -0.10 47.67
N GLY A 164 -21.02 -0.13 46.45
CA GLY A 164 -21.80 0.18 45.25
C GLY A 164 -21.37 -0.62 44.03
N ALA A 165 -22.31 -0.78 43.12
CA ALA A 165 -22.11 -1.38 41.80
C ALA A 165 -22.76 -0.47 40.75
N ASN A 166 -22.17 -0.42 39.56
CA ASN A 166 -22.71 0.34 38.43
C ASN A 166 -22.51 -0.40 37.12
N VAL A 167 -23.38 -0.10 36.18
CA VAL A 167 -23.30 -0.53 34.79
C VAL A 167 -23.54 0.68 33.88
N GLY A 168 -22.84 0.72 32.76
CA GLY A 168 -22.97 1.73 31.72
C GLY A 168 -23.20 1.06 30.37
N PHE A 169 -23.96 1.73 29.52
CA PHE A 169 -24.29 1.27 28.18
C PHE A 169 -24.25 2.44 27.20
N SER A 170 -23.89 2.14 25.96
CA SER A 170 -23.90 3.04 24.81
C SER A 170 -24.23 2.21 23.57
N GLU A 171 -24.11 2.78 22.37
CA GLU A 171 -24.45 2.12 21.11
C GLU A 171 -23.72 0.77 20.94
N ASP A 172 -22.39 0.77 21.11
CA ASP A 172 -21.54 -0.41 20.89
C ASP A 172 -20.61 -0.76 22.07
N ALA A 173 -20.81 -0.11 23.22
CA ALA A 173 -20.01 -0.31 24.42
C ALA A 173 -20.87 -0.59 25.66
N PHE A 174 -20.30 -1.41 26.54
CA PHE A 174 -20.81 -1.71 27.87
C PHE A 174 -19.65 -1.64 28.88
N GLY A 175 -19.95 -1.15 30.08
CA GLY A 175 -19.00 -1.13 31.18
C GLY A 175 -19.68 -1.46 32.50
N ALA A 176 -18.93 -1.98 33.47
CA ALA A 176 -19.40 -2.21 34.82
C ALA A 176 -18.30 -1.94 35.84
N GLY A 177 -18.67 -1.56 37.04
CA GLY A 177 -17.73 -1.28 38.13
C GLY A 177 -18.35 -1.56 39.49
N VAL A 178 -17.49 -1.86 40.46
CA VAL A 178 -17.84 -1.98 41.88
C VAL A 178 -16.89 -1.12 42.71
N GLY A 179 -17.33 -0.67 43.87
CA GLY A 179 -16.52 0.14 44.77
C GLY A 179 -17.00 0.07 46.21
N ALA A 180 -16.13 0.49 47.12
CA ALA A 180 -16.43 0.65 48.53
C ALA A 180 -16.02 2.06 49.00
N SER A 181 -16.69 2.56 50.02
CA SER A 181 -16.39 3.84 50.68
C SER A 181 -16.52 3.70 52.19
N VAL A 182 -15.89 4.61 52.92
CA VAL A 182 -16.05 4.75 54.38
C VAL A 182 -16.35 6.21 54.67
N LYS A 183 -17.44 6.45 55.42
CA LYS A 183 -17.86 7.76 55.90
C LYS A 183 -17.36 7.90 57.35
N PHE A 184 -16.57 8.93 57.63
CA PHE A 184 -16.05 9.28 58.96
C PHE A 184 -16.38 10.74 59.29
#